data_AF-A0A7L0LPL4-F1
#
_entry.id   AF-A0A7L0LPL4-F1
#
_cell.length_a   1.000
_cell.length_b   1.000
_cell.length_c   1.000
_cell.angle_alpha   90.00
_cell.angle_beta   90.00
_cell.angle_gamma   90.00
#
_symmetry.space_group_name_H-M   'P 1'
#
loop_
_entity.id
_entity.type
_entity.pdbx_description
1 polymer ?
#
loop_
_entity_poly.entity_id
_entity_poly.type
_entity_poly.pdbx_seq_one_letter_code
_entity_poly.pdbx_strand_id
1 'polypeptide(L)'
;VRPPPGVPRGPVPSPPVTPVSPRSPGRRAVLALVRRSRHRQVPLRELRAGKAPPGARLGVPFLLHDLLGAQRLLSVPTAAGPLLRLAES
;
A
#
# COMPACT_ATOMS: atom_id res chain seq x y z
N VAL A 1 29.34 0.00 -52.52
CA VAL A 1 29.35 1.06 -51.48
C VAL A 1 29.04 0.38 -50.14
N ARG A 2 30.00 0.34 -49.21
CA ARG A 2 29.84 -0.25 -47.86
C ARG A 2 29.14 0.77 -46.95
N PRO A 3 28.19 0.39 -46.07
CA PRO A 3 27.62 1.31 -45.10
C PRO A 3 28.66 1.69 -44.03
N PRO A 4 28.61 2.91 -43.48
CA PRO A 4 29.56 3.35 -42.45
C PRO A 4 29.31 2.64 -41.11
N PRO A 5 30.36 2.38 -40.32
CA PRO A 5 30.22 1.70 -39.04
C PRO A 5 29.78 2.65 -37.93
N GLY A 6 28.88 2.16 -37.08
CA GLY A 6 28.85 2.49 -35.65
C GLY A 6 28.31 3.87 -35.27
N VAL A 7 26.99 4.02 -35.24
CA VAL A 7 26.38 5.04 -34.39
C VAL A 7 26.36 4.48 -32.95
N PRO A 8 27.00 5.11 -31.96
CA PRO A 8 26.93 4.66 -30.58
C PRO A 8 25.47 4.78 -30.13
N ARG A 9 24.81 3.65 -29.88
CA ARG A 9 23.52 3.62 -29.20
C ARG A 9 23.78 4.11 -27.77
N GLY A 10 23.47 5.38 -27.53
CA GLY A 10 23.51 5.96 -26.18
C GLY A 10 22.68 5.11 -25.21
N PRO A 11 22.92 5.23 -23.89
CA PRO A 11 22.20 4.46 -22.90
C PRO A 11 20.69 4.66 -23.08
N VAL A 12 19.97 3.54 -23.27
CA VAL A 12 18.50 3.54 -23.27
C VAL A 12 18.03 4.18 -21.96
N PRO A 13 17.20 5.24 -22.02
CA PRO A 13 16.68 5.84 -20.81
C PRO A 13 15.88 4.78 -20.06
N SER A 14 16.24 4.54 -18.79
CA SER A 14 15.46 3.66 -17.92
C SER A 14 14.01 4.17 -17.90
N PRO A 15 13.00 3.29 -17.97
CA PRO A 15 11.62 3.72 -17.88
C PRO A 15 11.44 4.50 -16.57
N PRO A 16 10.65 5.58 -16.57
CA PRO A 16 10.42 6.35 -15.36
C PRO A 16 9.82 5.41 -14.32
N VAL A 17 10.57 5.14 -13.24
CA VAL A 17 10.00 4.59 -12.01
C VAL A 17 8.97 5.62 -11.59
N THR A 18 7.71 5.34 -11.89
CA THR A 18 6.63 6.24 -11.51
C THR A 18 6.60 6.16 -9.99
N PRO A 19 6.85 7.26 -9.25
CA PRO A 19 6.68 7.24 -7.82
C PRO A 19 5.23 6.86 -7.58
N VAL A 20 5.01 5.71 -6.93
CA VAL A 20 3.68 5.35 -6.49
C VAL A 20 3.24 6.50 -5.60
N SER A 21 2.34 7.33 -6.10
CA SER A 21 1.97 8.56 -5.41
C SER A 21 1.56 8.17 -3.99
N PRO A 22 2.02 8.86 -2.93
CA PRO A 22 1.80 8.44 -1.53
C PRO A 22 0.31 8.35 -1.16
N ARG A 23 -0.57 8.82 -2.04
CA ARG A 23 -2.04 8.71 -2.01
C ARG A 23 -2.54 7.52 -2.84
N SER A 24 -2.05 6.30 -2.58
CA SER A 24 -2.67 5.14 -3.22
C SER A 24 -4.15 5.05 -2.77
N PRO A 25 -5.12 4.94 -3.71
CA PRO A 25 -6.55 4.86 -3.36
C PRO A 25 -6.84 3.76 -2.33
N GLY A 26 -6.11 2.65 -2.45
CA GLY A 26 -6.16 1.53 -1.52
C GLY A 26 -5.82 1.90 -0.06
N ARG A 27 -4.71 2.62 0.19
CA ARG A 27 -4.33 3.06 1.56
C ARG A 27 -5.42 3.91 2.18
N ARG A 28 -5.94 4.90 1.44
CA ARG A 28 -6.99 5.81 1.94
C ARG A 28 -8.27 5.04 2.26
N ALA A 29 -8.65 4.07 1.44
CA ALA A 29 -9.84 3.26 1.68
C ALA A 29 -9.72 2.37 2.93
N VAL A 30 -8.56 1.74 3.14
CA VAL A 30 -8.30 0.96 4.36
C VAL A 30 -8.36 1.86 5.60
N LEU A 31 -7.70 3.01 5.58
CA LEU A 31 -7.76 3.98 6.68
C LEU A 31 -9.18 4.49 6.92
N ALA A 32 -9.96 4.75 5.87
CA ALA A 32 -11.35 5.15 5.99
C ALA A 32 -12.21 4.05 6.63
N LEU A 33 -11.94 2.78 6.33
CA LEU A 33 -12.62 1.64 6.94
C LEU A 33 -12.35 1.58 8.45
N VAL A 34 -11.09 1.70 8.85
CA VAL A 34 -10.71 1.75 10.28
C VAL A 34 -11.25 3.01 10.96
N ARG A 35 -11.33 4.16 10.29
CA ARG A 35 -11.94 5.39 10.84
C ARG A 35 -13.44 5.25 11.11
N ARG A 36 -14.15 4.51 10.24
CA ARG A 36 -15.59 4.27 10.35
C ARG A 36 -15.93 3.13 11.29
N SER A 37 -14.95 2.32 11.69
CA SER A 37 -15.20 1.22 12.61
C SER A 37 -15.43 1.72 14.03
N ARG A 38 -16.13 0.90 14.80
CA ARG A 38 -16.37 1.18 16.21
C ARG A 38 -15.04 1.34 16.94
N HIS A 39 -14.90 2.42 17.71
CA HIS A 39 -13.69 2.74 18.47
C HIS A 39 -12.42 2.97 17.64
N ARG A 40 -12.53 3.23 16.33
CA ARG A 40 -11.40 3.39 15.41
C ARG A 40 -10.43 2.20 15.40
N GLN A 41 -10.98 1.01 15.67
CA GLN A 41 -10.25 -0.25 15.79
C GLN A 41 -10.93 -1.34 14.97
N VAL A 42 -10.15 -2.20 14.31
CA VAL A 42 -10.67 -3.34 13.54
C VAL A 42 -9.78 -4.56 13.77
N PRO A 43 -10.36 -5.75 14.01
CA PRO A 43 -9.58 -6.99 14.05
C PRO A 43 -8.84 -7.25 12.73
N LEU A 44 -7.57 -7.65 12.83
CA LEU A 44 -6.74 -7.93 11.65
C LEU A 44 -7.38 -8.99 10.73
N ARG A 45 -8.03 -10.00 11.32
CA ARG A 45 -8.73 -11.07 10.60
C ARG A 45 -9.88 -10.55 9.74
N GLU A 46 -10.63 -9.57 10.23
CA GLU A 46 -11.77 -8.98 9.51
C GLU A 46 -11.28 -8.12 8.35
N LEU A 47 -10.21 -7.36 8.57
CA LEU A 47 -9.61 -6.57 7.49
C LEU A 47 -9.00 -7.46 6.40
N ARG A 48 -8.37 -8.58 6.78
CA ARG A 48 -7.81 -9.56 5.83
C ARG A 48 -8.87 -10.34 5.07
N ALA A 49 -10.01 -10.65 5.70
CA ALA A 49 -11.15 -11.29 5.05
C ALA A 49 -11.92 -10.32 4.14
N GLY A 50 -11.73 -9.01 4.31
CA GLY A 50 -12.35 -7.97 3.50
C GLY A 50 -11.87 -7.95 2.05
N LYS A 51 -12.77 -7.58 1.14
CA LYS A 51 -12.46 -7.38 -0.28
C LYS A 51 -11.51 -6.18 -0.44
N ALA A 52 -10.50 -6.31 -1.31
CA ALA A 52 -9.57 -5.22 -1.60
C ALA A 52 -10.34 -3.98 -2.08
N PRO A 53 -10.07 -2.79 -1.50
CA PRO A 53 -10.79 -1.60 -1.87
C PRO A 53 -10.55 -1.24 -3.35
N PRO A 54 -11.55 -0.66 -4.04
CA PRO A 54 -11.44 -0.30 -5.45
C PRO A 54 -10.27 0.67 -5.67
N GLY A 55 -9.43 0.37 -6.65
CA GLY A 55 -8.19 1.12 -6.93
C GLY A 55 -6.96 0.66 -6.13
N ALA A 56 -7.10 -0.35 -5.27
CA ALA A 56 -5.95 -1.08 -4.73
C ALA A 56 -5.41 -2.05 -5.77
N ARG A 57 -4.22 -1.74 -6.34
CA ARG A 57 -3.50 -2.68 -7.21
C ARG A 57 -2.96 -3.90 -6.46
N LEU A 58 -2.83 -3.80 -5.14
CA LEU A 58 -2.26 -4.81 -4.25
C LEU A 58 -3.32 -5.24 -3.23
N GLY A 59 -3.32 -6.51 -2.85
CA GLY A 59 -4.28 -7.06 -1.89
C GLY A 59 -4.22 -6.37 -0.52
N VAL A 60 -5.29 -6.51 0.28
CA VAL A 60 -5.38 -5.93 1.62
C VAL A 60 -4.18 -6.27 2.53
N PRO A 61 -3.62 -7.50 2.53
CA PRO A 61 -2.45 -7.82 3.34
C PRO A 61 -1.23 -6.95 3.03
N PHE A 62 -1.00 -6.57 1.77
CA PHE A 62 0.11 -5.72 1.39
C PHE A 62 -0.10 -4.29 1.90
N LEU A 63 -1.29 -3.74 1.66
CA LEU A 63 -1.64 -2.40 2.14
C LEU A 63 -1.56 -2.29 3.66
N LEU A 64 -1.88 -3.37 4.37
CA LEU A 64 -1.73 -3.46 5.81
C LEU A 64 -0.28 -3.37 6.26
N HIS A 65 0.61 -4.18 5.70
CA HIS A 65 2.04 -4.12 6.02
C HIS A 65 2.61 -2.74 5.77
N ASP A 66 2.21 -2.16 4.65
CA ASP A 66 2.67 -0.85 4.25
C ASP A 66 2.14 0.28 5.15
N LEU A 67 0.87 0.23 5.58
CA LEU A 67 0.31 1.18 6.56
C LEU A 67 0.88 1.03 7.97
N LEU A 68 1.21 -0.20 8.37
CA LEU A 68 1.91 -0.49 9.64
C LEU A 68 3.34 0.05 9.59
N GLY A 69 4.07 -0.21 8.50
CA GLY A 69 5.42 0.31 8.30
C GLY A 69 5.48 1.83 8.22
N ALA A 70 4.44 2.47 7.65
CA ALA A 70 4.29 3.92 7.62
C ALA A 70 3.76 4.52 8.93
N GLN A 71 3.60 3.72 9.99
CA GLN A 71 3.06 4.15 11.29
C GLN A 71 1.71 4.87 11.20
N ARG A 72 0.88 4.53 10.21
CA ARG A 72 -0.50 5.06 10.06
C ARG A 72 -1.51 4.17 10.76
N LEU A 73 -1.17 2.89 10.91
CA LEU A 73 -1.87 1.92 11.73
C LEU A 73 -0.92 1.37 12.80
N LEU A 74 -1.48 1.02 13.94
CA LEU A 74 -0.80 0.33 15.04
C LEU A 74 -1.45 -1.04 15.21
N SER A 75 -0.63 -2.08 15.34
CA SER A 75 -1.11 -3.40 15.72
C SER A 75 -1.03 -3.55 17.23
N VAL A 76 -2.17 -3.82 17.87
CA VAL A 76 -2.28 -4.02 19.32
C VAL A 76 -2.61 -5.49 19.56
N PRO A 77 -1.76 -6.26 20.26
CA PRO A 77 -2.07 -7.64 20.61
C PRO A 77 -3.21 -7.66 21.65
N THR A 78 -4.19 -8.53 21.44
CA THR A 78 -5.28 -8.77 22.41
C THR A 78 -5.54 -10.26 22.56
N ALA A 79 -6.26 -10.65 23.61
CA ALA A 79 -6.63 -12.04 23.86
C ALA A 79 -7.45 -12.69 22.71
N ALA A 80 -8.19 -11.89 21.94
CA ALA A 80 -8.97 -12.36 20.78
C ALA A 80 -8.18 -12.34 19.46
N GLY A 81 -6.89 -11.95 19.52
CA GLY A 81 -6.02 -11.74 18.36
C GLY A 81 -5.65 -10.27 18.13
N PRO A 82 -4.80 -9.99 17.13
CA PRO A 82 -4.32 -8.64 16.87
C PRO A 82 -5.43 -7.70 16.36
N LEU A 83 -5.55 -6.54 17.01
CA LEU A 83 -6.36 -5.43 16.57
C LEU A 83 -5.51 -4.41 15.83
N LEU A 84 -6.11 -3.73 14.85
CA LEU A 84 -5.51 -2.60 14.17
C LEU A 84 -6.21 -1.32 14.61
N ARG A 85 -5.43 -0.36 15.10
CA ARG A 85 -5.88 0.97 15.51
C ARG A 85 -5.24 2.01 14.59
N LEU A 86 -5.92 3.13 14.37
CA LEU A 86 -5.25 4.29 13.77
C LEU A 86 -4.16 4.80 14.70
N ALA A 87 -2.99 5.11 14.15
CA ALA A 87 -2.01 5.92 14.86
C ALA A 87 -2.61 7.31 15.08
N GLU A 88 -2.57 7.80 16.31
CA GLU A 88 -2.97 9.17 16.58
C GLU A 88 -1.91 10.12 16.01
N SER A 89 -2.37 11.17 15.34
CA SER A 89 -1.58 12.18 14.67
C SER A 89 -2.11 13.55 15.02
#